data_AF-L7V8D9-F1
#
_entry.id   AF-L7V8D9-F1
#
_cell.length_a   1.000
_cell.length_b   1.000
_cell.length_c   1.000
_cell.angle_alpha   90.00
_cell.angle_beta   90.00
_cell.angle_gamma   90.00
#
_symmetry.space_group_name_H-M   'P 1'
#
loop_
_entity.id
_entity.type
_entity.pdbx_description
1 polymer ?
#
loop_
_entity_poly.entity_id
_entity_poly.type
_entity_poly.pdbx_seq_one_letter_code
_entity_poly.pdbx_strand_id
1 'polypeptide(L)'
;MPGQGGTGGAGGHAGLIGNGGNGGAGGITSVAGGTGGDGGKGGDAWVIGNGGNGGSGGTGTQPGGPGVGGSGGSLIGQHGLNG
;
A
#
# COMPACT_ATOMS: atom_id res chain seq x y z
N MET A 1 16.81 -2.67 -20.46
CA MET A 1 16.31 -1.91 -19.30
C MET A 1 16.50 -2.77 -18.06
N PRO A 2 17.07 -2.25 -16.95
CA PRO A 2 17.12 -3.01 -15.70
C PRO A 2 15.70 -3.40 -15.26
N GLY A 3 15.51 -4.61 -14.72
CA GLY A 3 14.19 -5.12 -14.34
C GLY A 3 13.64 -4.43 -13.10
N GLN A 4 12.34 -4.10 -13.11
CA GLN A 4 11.63 -3.53 -11.97
C GLN A 4 10.92 -4.64 -11.17
N GLY A 5 10.95 -4.53 -9.84
CA GLY A 5 10.08 -5.33 -8.99
C GLY A 5 8.61 -5.01 -9.26
N GLY A 6 7.72 -6.00 -9.16
CA GLY A 6 6.28 -5.76 -9.36
C GLY A 6 5.69 -4.85 -8.28
N THR A 7 4.79 -3.94 -8.63
CA THR A 7 4.09 -3.10 -7.64
C THR A 7 3.22 -3.94 -6.72
N GLY A 8 3.14 -3.55 -5.45
CA GLY A 8 2.22 -4.13 -4.48
C GLY A 8 0.76 -3.86 -4.83
N GLY A 9 -0.10 -4.84 -4.57
CA GLY A 9 -1.54 -4.70 -4.84
C GLY A 9 -2.20 -3.67 -3.92
N ALA A 10 -3.19 -2.94 -4.42
CA ALA A 10 -4.00 -2.06 -3.57
C ALA A 10 -4.83 -2.87 -2.56
N GLY A 11 -4.98 -2.32 -1.35
CA GLY A 11 -5.87 -2.85 -0.33
C GLY A 11 -7.34 -2.65 -0.71
N GLY A 12 -8.19 -3.61 -0.33
CA GLY A 12 -9.63 -3.53 -0.62
C GLY A 12 -10.33 -2.45 0.19
N HIS A 13 -11.26 -1.71 -0.43
CA HIS A 13 -12.11 -0.76 0.28
C HIS A 13 -13.16 -1.49 1.13
N ALA A 14 -13.51 -0.91 2.27
CA ALA A 14 -14.61 -1.42 3.09
C ALA A 14 -15.98 -1.03 2.52
N GLY A 15 -17.02 -1.74 2.97
CA GLY A 15 -18.41 -1.29 2.82
C GLY A 15 -18.78 -0.17 3.80
N LEU A 16 -20.08 0.03 4.05
CA LEU A 16 -20.57 1.08 4.95
C LEU A 16 -19.91 1.01 6.35
N ILE A 17 -19.78 -0.22 6.86
CA ILE A 17 -19.10 -0.54 8.11
C ILE A 17 -18.00 -1.54 7.78
N GLY A 18 -16.79 -1.26 8.23
CA GLY A 18 -15.62 -2.12 8.07
C GLY A 18 -14.34 -1.31 7.90
N ASN A 19 -13.22 -1.94 8.20
CA ASN A 19 -11.90 -1.35 7.96
C ASN A 19 -11.46 -1.61 6.52
N GLY A 20 -10.73 -0.66 5.93
CA GLY A 20 -10.05 -0.88 4.67
C GLY A 20 -8.93 -1.92 4.82
N GLY A 21 -8.69 -2.69 3.77
CA GLY A 21 -7.62 -3.67 3.72
C GLY A 21 -6.25 -3.02 3.54
N ASN A 22 -5.19 -3.64 4.06
CA ASN A 22 -3.83 -3.13 3.85
C ASN A 22 -3.38 -3.31 2.39
N GLY A 23 -2.56 -2.38 1.90
CA GLY A 23 -1.85 -2.52 0.63
C GLY A 23 -0.77 -3.59 0.71
N GLY A 24 -0.54 -4.28 -0.39
CA GLY A 24 0.52 -5.28 -0.52
C GLY A 24 1.90 -4.64 -0.63
N ALA A 25 2.94 -5.35 -0.18
CA ALA A 25 4.32 -4.91 -0.35
C ALA A 25 4.73 -4.93 -1.83
N GLY A 26 5.61 -4.00 -2.20
CA GLY A 26 6.28 -3.99 -3.49
C GLY A 26 7.28 -5.15 -3.64
N GLY A 27 7.40 -5.65 -4.86
CA GLY A 27 8.27 -6.76 -5.22
C GLY A 27 9.75 -6.38 -5.16
N ILE A 28 10.57 -7.34 -4.74
CA ILE A 28 12.03 -7.18 -4.70
C ILE A 28 12.65 -7.41 -6.07
N THR A 29 13.77 -6.75 -6.35
CA THR A 29 14.63 -7.05 -7.50
C THR A 29 16.09 -7.12 -7.06
N SER A 30 16.81 -8.13 -7.56
CA SER A 30 18.26 -8.30 -7.35
C SER A 30 19.09 -7.93 -8.58
N VAL A 31 18.44 -7.45 -9.64
CA VAL A 31 19.11 -7.04 -10.88
C VAL A 31 19.92 -5.77 -10.63
N ALA A 32 21.18 -5.75 -11.08
CA ALA A 32 22.02 -4.56 -11.00
C ALA A 32 21.39 -3.39 -11.78
N GLY A 33 21.21 -2.26 -11.11
CA GLY A 33 20.49 -1.09 -11.63
C GLY A 33 18.96 -1.23 -11.60
N GLY A 34 18.41 -2.34 -11.10
CA GLY A 34 16.98 -2.57 -10.93
C GLY A 34 16.38 -1.77 -9.79
N THR A 35 15.14 -1.30 -9.98
CA THR A 35 14.36 -0.59 -8.95
C THR A 35 13.34 -1.54 -8.32
N GLY A 36 13.22 -1.55 -7.00
CA GLY A 36 12.17 -2.29 -6.31
C GLY A 36 10.77 -1.81 -6.72
N GLY A 37 9.77 -2.66 -6.59
CA GLY A 37 8.39 -2.27 -6.88
C GLY A 37 7.84 -1.35 -5.80
N ASP A 38 6.96 -0.43 -6.15
CA ASP A 38 6.30 0.41 -5.14
C ASP A 38 5.33 -0.41 -4.28
N GLY A 39 5.15 -0.01 -3.02
CA GLY A 39 4.12 -0.56 -2.15
C GLY A 39 2.71 -0.16 -2.60
N GLY A 40 1.74 -1.05 -2.39
CA GLY A 40 0.35 -0.80 -2.71
C GLY A 40 -0.31 0.19 -1.74
N LYS A 41 -1.23 1.01 -2.24
CA LYS A 41 -2.06 1.87 -1.38
C LYS A 41 -2.95 1.02 -0.47
N GLY A 42 -3.12 1.42 0.79
CA GLY A 42 -4.13 0.87 1.68
C GLY A 42 -5.55 1.25 1.25
N GLY A 43 -6.51 0.35 1.47
CA GLY A 43 -7.92 0.55 1.16
C GLY A 43 -8.57 1.54 2.11
N ASP A 44 -9.53 2.31 1.61
CA ASP A 44 -10.29 3.27 2.44
C ASP A 44 -11.46 2.55 3.18
N ALA A 45 -11.80 3.06 4.36
CA ALA A 45 -13.08 2.80 5.02
C ALA A 45 -14.10 3.89 4.67
N TRP A 46 -15.40 3.61 4.80
CA TRP A 46 -16.44 4.54 4.34
C TRP A 46 -17.15 5.32 5.44
N VAL A 47 -18.00 4.69 6.28
CA VAL A 47 -18.72 5.41 7.35
C VAL A 47 -18.13 5.10 8.71
N ILE A 48 -18.03 3.81 9.06
CA ILE A 48 -17.41 3.35 10.30
C ILE A 48 -16.32 2.35 9.99
N GLY A 49 -15.09 2.66 10.40
CA GLY A 49 -13.93 1.79 10.31
C GLY A 49 -12.65 2.55 9.97
N ASN A 50 -11.50 1.96 10.24
CA ASN A 50 -10.20 2.54 9.94
C ASN A 50 -9.79 2.27 8.49
N GLY A 51 -9.03 3.19 7.90
CA GLY A 51 -8.34 2.93 6.65
C GLY A 51 -7.27 1.86 6.83
N GLY A 52 -7.00 1.09 5.77
CA GLY A 52 -5.90 0.14 5.74
C GLY A 52 -4.55 0.82 5.59
N ASN A 53 -3.49 0.22 6.11
CA ASN A 53 -2.13 0.74 5.93
C ASN A 53 -1.65 0.53 4.49
N GLY A 54 -0.80 1.42 4.00
CA GLY A 54 -0.05 1.20 2.77
C GLY A 54 0.97 0.07 2.93
N GLY A 55 1.28 -0.60 1.82
CA GLY A 55 2.34 -1.61 1.76
C GLY A 55 3.72 -0.96 1.67
N SER A 56 4.75 -1.67 2.13
CA SER A 56 6.13 -1.19 2.02
C SER A 56 6.65 -1.26 0.57
N GLY A 57 7.59 -0.38 0.23
CA GLY A 57 8.32 -0.47 -1.03
C GLY A 57 9.23 -1.69 -1.09
N GLY A 58 9.34 -2.30 -2.26
CA GLY A 58 10.24 -3.42 -2.53
C GLY A 58 11.71 -2.99 -2.56
N THR A 59 12.60 -3.90 -2.19
CA THR A 59 14.05 -3.63 -2.22
C THR A 59 14.63 -3.79 -3.62
N GLY A 60 15.58 -2.93 -3.98
CA GLY A 60 16.36 -3.00 -5.22
C GLY A 60 17.61 -2.14 -5.10
N THR A 61 18.38 -1.99 -6.19
CA THR A 61 19.48 -1.00 -6.19
C THR A 61 18.99 0.42 -5.95
N GLN A 62 17.79 0.71 -6.47
CA GLN A 62 16.94 1.80 -5.98
C GLN A 62 15.72 1.15 -5.29
N PRO A 63 15.38 1.52 -4.04
CA PRO A 63 14.16 1.05 -3.39
C PRO A 63 12.91 1.58 -4.10
N GLY A 64 11.84 0.78 -4.09
CA GLY A 64 10.51 1.24 -4.47
C GLY A 64 9.93 2.21 -3.42
N GLY A 65 8.98 3.04 -3.85
CA GLY A 65 8.27 3.97 -2.98
C GLY A 65 7.31 3.26 -2.02
N PRO A 66 7.04 3.83 -0.85
CA PRO A 66 6.05 3.30 0.06
C PRO A 66 4.63 3.52 -0.45
N GLY A 67 3.74 2.58 -0.13
CA GLY A 67 2.31 2.71 -0.36
C GLY A 67 1.69 3.72 0.61
N VAL A 68 0.76 4.52 0.11
CA VAL A 68 0.01 5.48 0.94
C VAL A 68 -1.08 4.75 1.75
N GLY A 69 -1.32 5.17 2.97
CA GLY A 69 -2.45 4.70 3.77
C GLY A 69 -3.82 5.00 3.14
N GLY A 70 -4.81 4.20 3.52
CA GLY A 70 -6.22 4.40 3.24
C GLY A 70 -6.85 5.40 4.21
N SER A 71 -7.97 5.97 3.81
CA SER A 71 -8.73 6.93 4.61
C SER A 71 -9.58 6.20 5.65
N GLY A 72 -9.73 6.78 6.84
CA GLY A 72 -10.69 6.33 7.83
C GLY A 72 -12.14 6.65 7.43
N GLY A 73 -13.08 5.99 8.07
CA GLY A 73 -14.50 6.24 7.90
C GLY A 73 -14.87 7.67 8.29
N SER A 74 -15.78 8.26 7.52
CA SER A 74 -16.19 9.66 7.65
C SER A 74 -16.80 10.00 9.01
N LEU A 75 -17.50 9.05 9.63
CA LEU A 75 -18.12 9.25 10.95
C LEU A 75 -17.18 8.81 12.08
N ILE A 76 -16.66 7.59 12.00
CA ILE A 76 -15.71 7.06 12.98
C ILE A 76 -14.67 6.22 12.24
N GLY A 77 -13.40 6.59 12.39
CA GLY A 77 -12.29 5.84 11.85
C GLY A 77 -11.02 6.65 11.74
N GLN A 78 -9.87 5.99 11.95
CA GLN A 78 -8.56 6.59 11.74
C GLN A 78 -8.06 6.30 10.32
N HIS A 79 -7.27 7.22 9.77
CA HIS A 79 -6.51 6.96 8.54
C HIS A 79 -5.47 5.86 8.78
N GLY A 80 -5.25 5.04 7.77
CA GLY A 80 -4.16 4.09 7.72
C GLY A 80 -2.82 4.80 7.58
N LEU A 81 -1.76 4.13 8.03
CA LEU A 81 -0.39 4.62 7.94
C LEU A 81 0.20 4.36 6.55
N ASN A 82 1.17 5.16 6.15
CA ASN A 82 1.99 4.86 4.98
C ASN A 82 2.95 3.70 5.30
N GLY A 83 3.27 2.91 4.28
CA GLY A 83 4.14 1.74 4.37
C GLY A 83 5.63 2.04 4.28
#